data_AF-A0A5M6CZP0-F1
#
_entry.id   AF-A0A5M6CZP0-F1
#
_cell.length_a   1.000
_cell.length_b   1.000
_cell.length_c   1.000
_cell.angle_alpha   90.00
_cell.angle_beta   90.00
_cell.angle_gamma   90.00
#
_symmetry.space_group_name_H-M   'P 1'
#
loop_
_entity.id
_entity.type
_entity.pdbx_description
1 polymer ?
#
loop_
_entity_poly.entity_id
_entity_poly.type
_entity_poly.pdbx_seq_one_letter_code
_entity_poly.pdbx_strand_id
1 'polypeptide(L)'
;MVSTRTQPQRFSEATIRQVRSDCNRAMIRARFCPQQSEIVQIRCVDHRLETETDFGNQLWYFEGVGVDELDRRHPVYGVVEYSTQYGLNELVEDGVFPSDHQRERFRSLYEREVQKPDWRHPAHRWLAGGMVAVSAVWLAYLVIRSLIA
;
A
#
# COMPACT_ATOMS: atom_id res chain seq x y z
N MET A 1 -23.52 -3.13 -3.03
CA MET A 1 -23.52 -1.87 -2.27
C MET A 1 -23.01 -2.16 -0.87
N VAL A 2 -21.71 -1.97 -0.63
CA VAL A 2 -21.11 -2.17 0.71
C VAL A 2 -21.07 -0.81 1.38
N SER A 3 -21.91 -0.62 2.41
CA SER A 3 -21.87 0.57 3.24
C SER A 3 -20.66 0.48 4.18
N THR A 4 -19.60 1.23 3.89
CA THR A 4 -18.46 1.45 4.78
C THR A 4 -18.93 2.26 6.01
N ARG A 5 -19.39 1.56 7.05
CA ARG A 5 -19.56 2.16 8.38
C ARG A 5 -18.16 2.45 8.94
N THR A 6 -17.68 3.68 8.77
CA THR A 6 -16.57 4.22 9.55
C THR A 6 -17.03 4.37 11.01
N GLN A 7 -16.92 3.31 11.79
CA GLN A 7 -16.88 3.45 13.25
C GLN A 7 -15.59 4.20 13.60
N PRO A 8 -15.63 5.20 14.50
CA PRO A 8 -14.42 5.85 14.98
C PRO A 8 -13.65 4.84 15.84
N GLN A 9 -12.80 4.05 15.21
CA GLN A 9 -11.92 3.13 15.90
C GLN A 9 -10.93 3.97 16.72
N ARG A 10 -10.91 3.74 18.02
CA ARG A 10 -10.01 4.45 18.93
C ARG A 10 -8.63 3.82 18.84
N PHE A 11 -7.75 4.46 18.09
CA PHE A 11 -6.34 4.12 18.07
C PHE A 11 -5.65 4.60 19.34
N SER A 12 -4.57 3.91 19.72
CA SER A 12 -3.77 4.34 20.87
C SER A 12 -3.13 5.71 20.61
N GLU A 13 -2.86 6.47 21.66
CA GLU A 13 -2.18 7.76 21.53
C GLU A 13 -0.78 7.60 20.91
N ALA A 14 -0.08 6.51 21.22
CA ALA A 14 1.21 6.19 20.64
C ALA A 14 1.12 5.99 19.12
N THR A 15 0.10 5.26 18.65
CA THR A 15 -0.15 5.07 17.21
C THR A 15 -0.42 6.40 16.52
N ILE A 16 -1.28 7.26 17.09
CA ILE A 16 -1.60 8.56 16.50
C ILE A 16 -0.35 9.47 16.44
N ARG A 17 0.49 9.44 17.48
CA ARG A 17 1.76 10.18 17.50
C ARG A 17 2.73 9.67 16.43
N GLN A 18 2.84 8.36 16.26
CA GLN A 18 3.65 7.74 15.20
C GLN A 18 3.15 8.19 13.82
N VAL A 19 1.85 8.04 13.55
CA VAL A 19 1.24 8.47 12.28
C VAL A 19 1.52 9.94 12.00
N ARG A 20 1.32 10.82 12.99
CA ARG A 20 1.60 12.26 12.83
C ARG A 20 3.09 12.53 12.53
N SER A 21 4.00 11.82 13.18
CA SER A 21 5.44 11.91 12.92
C SER A 21 5.78 11.51 11.49
N ASP A 22 5.19 10.42 11.01
CA ASP A 22 5.41 9.91 9.65
C ASP A 22 4.78 10.84 8.59
N CYS A 23 3.59 11.40 8.85
CA CYS A 23 3.01 12.43 7.99
C CYS A 23 3.93 13.66 7.85
N ASN A 24 4.51 14.13 8.95
CA ASN A 24 5.48 15.23 8.91
C ASN A 24 6.73 14.85 8.11
N ARG A 25 7.22 13.61 8.24
CA ARG A 25 8.34 13.11 7.42
C ARG A 25 7.98 13.09 5.93
N ALA A 26 6.78 12.67 5.58
CA ALA A 26 6.28 12.68 4.20
C ALA A 26 6.24 14.10 3.62
N MET A 27 5.79 15.08 4.42
CA MET A 27 5.80 16.50 4.05
C MET A 27 7.21 17.03 3.77
N ILE A 28 8.19 16.65 4.59
CA ILE A 28 9.60 17.01 4.36
C ILE A 28 10.12 16.39 3.06
N ARG A 29 9.81 15.11 2.80
CA ARG A 29 10.19 14.42 1.54
C ARG A 29 9.59 15.11 0.32
N ALA A 30 8.38 15.65 0.46
CA ALA A 30 7.70 16.43 -0.58
C ALA A 30 8.20 17.89 -0.70
N ARG A 31 9.28 18.26 0.00
CA ARG A 31 9.90 19.60 -0.01
C ARG A 31 9.03 20.71 0.58
N PHE A 32 8.15 20.37 1.52
CA PHE A 32 7.46 21.38 2.33
C PHE A 32 8.23 21.68 3.61
N CYS A 33 8.18 22.93 4.05
CA CYS A 33 8.80 23.40 5.29
C CYS A 33 8.01 22.88 6.50
N PRO A 34 8.54 21.94 7.31
CA PRO A 34 7.78 21.29 8.37
C PRO A 34 7.42 22.22 9.53
N GLN A 35 8.19 23.29 9.77
CA GLN A 35 7.90 24.24 10.85
C GLN A 35 6.71 25.16 10.55
N GLN A 36 6.46 25.43 9.27
CA GLN A 36 5.38 26.32 8.82
C GLN A 36 4.19 25.54 8.25
N SER A 37 4.39 24.27 7.89
CA SER A 37 3.35 23.38 7.41
C SER A 37 2.55 22.81 8.58
N GLU A 38 1.27 22.58 8.36
CA GLU A 38 0.35 22.10 9.39
C GLU A 38 -0.46 20.91 8.88
N ILE A 39 -0.54 19.86 9.69
CA ILE A 39 -1.47 18.74 9.47
C ILE A 39 -2.76 19.05 10.22
N VAL A 40 -3.82 19.31 9.47
CA VAL A 40 -5.14 19.71 9.99
C VAL A 40 -5.96 18.48 10.37
N GLN A 41 -5.92 17.43 9.53
CA GLN A 41 -6.74 16.25 9.72
C GLN A 41 -5.94 14.98 9.45
N ILE A 42 -6.20 13.95 10.26
CA ILE A 42 -5.68 12.59 10.07
C ILE A 42 -6.87 11.64 10.24
N ARG A 43 -7.01 10.67 9.33
CA ARG A 43 -8.10 9.70 9.33
C ARG A 43 -7.59 8.35 8.88
N CYS A 44 -7.87 7.31 9.65
CA CYS A 44 -7.70 5.93 9.19
C CYS A 44 -8.84 5.59 8.21
N VAL A 45 -8.48 5.13 7.02
CA VAL A 45 -9.40 4.85 5.91
C VAL A 45 -9.57 3.34 5.68
N ASP A 46 -8.49 2.58 5.86
CA ASP A 46 -8.54 1.11 5.89
C ASP A 46 -7.78 0.62 7.11
N HIS A 47 -8.33 -0.40 7.78
CA HIS A 47 -7.72 -1.03 8.94
C HIS A 47 -8.06 -2.51 8.92
N ARG A 48 -7.05 -3.31 8.59
CA ARG A 48 -7.12 -4.77 8.56
C ARG A 48 -6.26 -5.31 9.67
N LEU A 49 -6.88 -6.07 10.55
CA LEU A 49 -6.17 -6.75 11.61
C LEU A 49 -5.30 -7.86 11.03
N GLU A 50 -4.14 -8.05 11.64
CA GLU A 50 -3.31 -9.21 11.37
C GLU A 50 -4.03 -10.50 11.78
N THR A 51 -3.69 -11.58 11.11
CA THR A 51 -4.11 -12.94 11.44
C THR A 51 -2.89 -13.83 11.60
N GLU A 52 -3.08 -15.08 12.03
CA GLU A 52 -1.98 -16.03 12.17
C GLU A 52 -1.23 -16.28 10.85
N THR A 53 -1.90 -16.11 9.71
CA THR A 53 -1.34 -16.37 8.38
C THR A 53 -0.99 -15.11 7.62
N ASP A 54 -1.50 -13.94 8.03
CA ASP A 54 -1.46 -12.71 7.24
C ASP A 54 -1.11 -11.48 8.06
N PHE A 55 -0.26 -10.63 7.49
CA PHE A 55 -0.01 -9.30 7.98
C PHE A 55 -1.28 -8.45 7.99
N GLY A 56 -1.43 -7.63 9.02
CA GLY A 56 -2.40 -6.55 9.05
C GLY A 56 -1.97 -5.41 8.13
N ASN A 57 -2.89 -4.51 7.83
CA ASN A 57 -2.61 -3.32 7.02
C ASN A 57 -3.40 -2.13 7.57
N GLN A 58 -2.81 -0.95 7.59
CA GLN A 58 -3.48 0.30 7.92
C GLN A 58 -3.19 1.36 6.88
N LEU A 59 -4.24 1.96 6.33
CA LEU A 59 -4.15 3.07 5.41
C LEU A 59 -4.67 4.34 6.09
N TRP A 60 -3.82 5.36 6.16
CA TRP A 60 -4.13 6.63 6.80
C TRP A 60 -4.08 7.75 5.77
N TYR A 61 -5.12 8.58 5.76
CA TYR A 61 -5.13 9.83 5.02
C TYR A 61 -4.84 10.98 5.97
N PHE A 62 -4.07 11.94 5.48
CA PHE A 62 -3.92 13.21 6.16
C PHE A 62 -4.15 14.36 5.20
N GLU A 63 -4.61 15.48 5.76
CA GLU A 63 -4.87 16.72 5.05
C GLU A 63 -4.28 17.87 5.82
N GLY A 64 -3.80 18.88 5.10
CA GLY A 64 -3.12 19.99 5.73
C GLY A 64 -2.78 21.11 4.77
N VAL A 65 -1.91 21.99 5.26
CA VAL A 65 -1.34 23.09 4.50
C VAL A 65 0.17 22.90 4.48
N GLY A 66 0.74 22.72 3.28
CA GLY A 66 2.17 22.70 3.04
C GLY A 66 2.68 24.07 2.64
N VAL A 67 3.81 24.49 3.20
CA VAL A 67 4.51 25.71 2.78
C VAL A 67 5.73 25.33 1.95
N ASP A 68 5.81 25.81 0.72
CA ASP A 68 6.95 25.54 -0.17
C ASP A 68 8.15 26.46 0.13
N GLU A 69 9.28 26.23 -0.55
CA GLU A 69 10.50 27.04 -0.39
C GLU A 69 10.32 28.53 -0.78
N LEU A 70 9.23 28.86 -1.49
CA LEU A 70 8.87 30.23 -1.89
C LEU A 70 7.87 30.86 -0.92
N ASP A 71 7.67 30.27 0.27
CA ASP A 71 6.73 30.70 1.31
C ASP A 71 5.26 30.69 0.84
N ARG A 72 4.94 29.89 -0.18
CA ARG A 72 3.57 29.75 -0.68
C ARG A 72 2.88 28.59 0.00
N ARG A 73 1.64 28.85 0.42
CA ARG A 73 0.76 27.87 1.06
C ARG A 73 -0.01 27.09 0.01
N HIS A 74 0.09 25.77 0.08
CA HIS A 74 -0.62 24.83 -0.78
C HIS A 74 -1.45 23.86 0.07
N PRO A 75 -2.69 23.56 -0.33
CA PRO A 75 -3.40 22.43 0.25
C PRO A 75 -2.64 21.14 -0.06
N VAL A 76 -2.49 20.28 0.94
CA VAL A 76 -1.81 18.99 0.79
C VAL A 76 -2.73 17.86 1.19
N TYR A 77 -2.67 16.78 0.40
CA TYR A 77 -3.43 15.57 0.61
C TYR A 77 -2.43 14.42 0.66
N GLY A 78 -2.26 13.81 1.81
CA GLY A 78 -1.27 12.77 2.00
C GLY A 78 -1.84 11.42 2.39
N VAL A 79 -1.01 10.40 2.21
CA VAL A 79 -1.29 9.00 2.53
C VAL A 79 -0.09 8.43 3.29
N VAL A 80 -0.38 7.59 4.26
CA VAL A 80 0.60 6.80 5.00
C VAL A 80 0.06 5.37 5.11
N GLU A 81 0.82 4.40 4.62
CA GLU A 81 0.50 2.97 4.68
C GLU A 81 1.41 2.26 5.68
N TYR A 82 0.80 1.43 6.51
CA TYR A 82 1.50 0.53 7.43
C TYR A 82 1.18 -0.93 7.15
N SER A 83 2.21 -1.77 7.24
CA SER A 83 2.03 -3.19 7.50
C SER A 83 2.06 -3.42 9.01
N THR A 84 1.12 -4.20 9.52
CA THR A 84 1.06 -4.54 10.94
C THR A 84 1.45 -5.99 11.16
N GLN A 85 2.45 -6.24 12.00
CA GLN A 85 2.80 -7.59 12.46
C GLN A 85 3.15 -7.59 13.95
N TYR A 86 2.63 -8.54 14.71
CA TYR A 86 2.79 -8.68 16.16
C TYR A 86 2.47 -7.38 16.92
N GLY A 87 1.44 -6.66 16.46
CA GLY A 87 1.04 -5.35 16.97
C GLY A 87 1.99 -4.18 16.65
N LEU A 88 3.05 -4.41 15.88
CA LEU A 88 4.00 -3.40 15.43
C LEU A 88 3.58 -2.86 14.06
N ASN A 89 3.63 -1.54 13.88
CA ASN A 89 3.35 -0.89 12.60
C ASN A 89 4.65 -0.50 11.91
N GLU A 90 4.92 -1.13 10.77
CA GLU A 90 6.03 -0.80 9.89
C GLU A 90 5.53 0.08 8.75
N LEU A 91 6.20 1.21 8.49
CA LEU A 91 5.85 2.08 7.37
C LEU A 91 6.22 1.38 6.05
N VAL A 92 5.22 1.16 5.21
CA VAL A 92 5.41 0.61 3.86
C VAL A 92 5.62 1.74 2.86
N GLU A 93 4.68 2.68 2.82
CA GLU A 93 4.70 3.78 1.86
C GLU A 93 4.13 5.07 2.46
N ASP A 94 4.72 6.20 2.09
CA ASP A 94 4.20 7.53 2.40
C ASP A 94 4.20 8.42 1.16
N GLY A 95 3.16 9.24 1.01
CA GLY A 95 2.97 10.06 -0.19
C GLY A 95 2.24 11.36 0.10
N VAL A 96 2.60 12.42 -0.62
CA VAL A 96 1.92 13.72 -0.57
C VAL A 96 1.52 14.12 -1.98
N PHE A 97 0.26 14.50 -2.13
CA PHE A 97 -0.36 14.84 -3.39
C PHE A 97 -0.92 16.27 -3.34
N PRO A 98 -0.86 17.01 -4.45
CA PRO A 98 -1.42 18.36 -4.57
C PRO A 98 -2.94 18.38 -4.68
N SER A 99 -3.59 17.24 -4.94
CA SER A 99 -5.04 17.15 -5.09
C SER A 99 -5.58 15.84 -4.53
N ASP A 100 -6.81 15.91 -4.01
CA ASP A 100 -7.55 14.75 -3.51
C ASP A 100 -7.75 13.67 -4.58
N HIS A 101 -7.98 14.08 -5.84
CA HIS A 101 -8.18 13.13 -6.94
C HIS A 101 -6.95 12.27 -7.21
N GLN A 102 -5.74 12.82 -7.05
CA GLN A 102 -4.50 12.05 -7.19
C GLN A 102 -4.31 11.08 -6.03
N ARG A 103 -4.72 11.47 -4.81
CA ARG A 103 -4.76 10.58 -3.65
C ARG A 103 -5.72 9.42 -3.85
N GLU A 104 -6.91 9.67 -4.42
CA GLU A 104 -7.86 8.59 -4.71
C GLU A 104 -7.34 7.64 -5.81
N ARG A 105 -6.54 8.14 -6.75
CA ARG A 105 -5.86 7.27 -7.73
C ARG A 105 -4.88 6.32 -7.05
N PHE A 106 -4.14 6.77 -6.04
CA PHE A 106 -3.29 5.90 -5.22
C PHE A 106 -4.10 4.79 -4.56
N ARG A 107 -5.28 5.11 -4.00
CA ARG A 107 -6.21 4.12 -3.44
C ARG A 107 -6.59 3.03 -4.44
N SER A 108 -6.87 3.40 -5.70
CA SER A 108 -7.25 2.43 -6.72
C SER A 108 -6.14 1.43 -7.08
N LEU A 109 -4.87 1.84 -6.95
CA LEU A 109 -3.72 0.95 -7.10
C LEU A 109 -3.54 0.07 -5.87
N TYR A 110 -3.63 0.65 -4.68
CA TYR A 110 -3.62 -0.07 -3.40
C TYR A 110 -4.67 -1.19 -3.36
N GLU A 111 -5.93 -0.89 -3.69
CA GLU A 111 -7.00 -1.89 -3.70
C GLU A 111 -6.75 -3.03 -4.72
N ARG A 112 -5.98 -2.77 -5.77
CA ARG A 112 -5.61 -3.75 -6.79
C ARG A 112 -4.45 -4.64 -6.35
N GLU A 113 -3.44 -4.10 -5.68
CA GLU A 113 -2.27 -4.88 -5.19
C GLU A 113 -2.61 -5.73 -3.96
N VAL A 114 -3.55 -5.28 -3.13
CA VAL A 114 -4.03 -6.05 -1.98
C VAL A 114 -4.89 -7.25 -2.40
N GLN A 115 -5.28 -7.37 -3.68
CA GLN A 115 -5.77 -8.65 -4.21
C GLN A 115 -4.61 -9.63 -4.29
N LYS A 116 -4.44 -10.42 -3.23
CA LYS A 116 -3.51 -11.55 -3.18
C LYS A 116 -3.62 -12.36 -4.47
N PRO A 117 -2.50 -12.87 -5.01
CA PRO A 117 -2.54 -13.82 -6.11
C PRO A 117 -3.29 -15.06 -5.65
N ASP A 118 -4.59 -15.10 -5.97
CA ASP A 118 -5.42 -16.25 -5.71
C ASP A 118 -5.06 -17.31 -6.76
N TRP A 119 -4.61 -18.47 -6.31
CA TRP A 119 -4.33 -19.64 -7.16
C TRP A 119 -5.56 -20.07 -7.98
N ARG A 120 -6.75 -19.56 -7.63
CA ARG A 120 -7.99 -19.75 -8.38
C ARG A 120 -8.10 -18.87 -9.62
N HIS A 121 -7.22 -17.89 -9.83
CA HIS A 121 -7.27 -17.06 -11.02
C HIS A 121 -6.91 -17.91 -12.26
N PRO A 122 -7.79 -17.98 -13.28
CA PRO A 122 -7.62 -18.89 -14.41
C PRO A 122 -6.31 -18.66 -15.18
N ALA A 123 -5.80 -17.42 -15.19
CA ALA A 123 -4.53 -17.07 -15.80
C ALA A 123 -3.34 -17.85 -15.20
N HIS A 124 -3.29 -18.05 -13.88
CA HIS A 124 -2.23 -18.83 -13.23
C HIS A 124 -2.29 -20.30 -13.61
N ARG A 125 -3.50 -20.84 -13.84
CA ARG A 125 -3.69 -22.23 -14.29
C ARG A 125 -3.18 -22.44 -15.72
N TRP A 126 -3.40 -21.47 -16.61
CA TRP A 126 -2.85 -21.50 -17.97
C TRP A 126 -1.32 -21.39 -17.98
N LEU A 127 -0.74 -20.53 -17.14
CA LEU A 127 0.71 -20.43 -16.99
C LEU A 127 1.33 -21.75 -16.48
N ALA A 128 0.74 -22.35 -15.44
CA ALA A 128 1.18 -23.64 -14.93
C ALA A 128 1.08 -24.74 -16.01
N GLY A 129 -0.02 -24.78 -16.75
CA GLY A 129 -0.20 -25.73 -17.86
C GLY A 129 0.85 -25.56 -18.97
N GLY A 130 1.13 -24.31 -19.36
CA GLY A 130 2.18 -24.00 -20.33
C GLY A 130 3.56 -24.42 -19.86
N MET A 131 3.89 -24.15 -18.60
CA MET A 131 5.17 -24.55 -18.00
C MET A 131 5.35 -26.07 -17.97
N VAL A 132 4.30 -26.82 -17.63
CA VAL A 132 4.30 -28.29 -17.67
C VAL A 132 4.47 -28.80 -19.10
N ALA A 133 3.76 -28.24 -20.07
CA ALA A 133 3.85 -28.65 -21.47
C ALA A 133 5.27 -28.45 -22.05
N VAL A 134 5.86 -27.27 -21.83
CA VAL A 134 7.23 -26.97 -22.28
C VAL A 134 8.23 -27.91 -21.61
N SER A 135 8.07 -28.15 -20.30
CA SER A 135 8.93 -29.08 -19.56
C SER A 135 8.84 -30.51 -20.10
N ALA A 136 7.63 -30.98 -20.41
CA ALA A 136 7.40 -32.31 -20.97
C ALA A 136 8.01 -32.46 -22.38
N VAL A 137 7.83 -31.46 -23.25
CA VAL A 137 8.44 -31.45 -24.59
C VAL A 137 9.97 -31.45 -24.49
N TRP A 138 10.54 -30.66 -23.58
CA TRP A 138 11.98 -30.60 -23.38
C TRP A 138 12.55 -31.92 -22.85
N LEU A 139 11.89 -32.53 -21.87
CA LEU A 139 12.28 -33.83 -21.33
C LEU A 139 12.17 -34.93 -22.40
N ALA A 140 11.10 -34.95 -23.18
CA ALA A 140 10.95 -35.90 -24.28
C ALA A 140 12.06 -35.73 -25.34
N TYR A 141 12.39 -34.50 -25.69
CA TYR A 141 13.50 -34.20 -26.60
C TYR A 141 14.84 -34.71 -26.05
N LEU A 142 15.13 -34.47 -24.77
CA LEU A 142 16.36 -34.94 -24.13
C LEU A 142 16.43 -36.48 -24.08
N VAL A 143 15.34 -37.16 -23.76
CA VAL A 143 15.28 -38.63 -23.75
C VAL A 143 15.52 -39.20 -25.14
N ILE A 144 14.83 -38.70 -26.16
CA ILE A 144 15.02 -39.13 -27.56
C ILE A 144 16.47 -38.92 -27.98
N ARG A 145 17.05 -37.76 -27.67
CA ARG A 145 18.46 -37.46 -27.98
C ARG A 145 19.42 -38.41 -27.26
N SER A 146 19.15 -38.77 -26.01
CA SER A 146 19.98 -39.71 -25.23
C SER A 146 19.91 -41.15 -25.71
N LEU A 147 18.84 -41.55 -26.41
CA LEU A 147 18.67 -42.88 -26.97
C LEU A 147 19.26 -43.02 -28.39
N ILE A 148 19.43 -41.89 -29.08
CA ILE A 148 20.01 -41.82 -30.43
C ILE A 148 21.54 -41.58 -30.38
N ALA A 149 22.04 -40.98 -29.30
CA ALA A 149 23.46 -40.82 -29.02
C ALA A 149 24.08 -42.12 -28.48
#